data_AF-K6YN71-F1
#
_entry.id   AF-K6YN71-F1
#
_cell.length_a   1.000
_cell.length_b   1.000
_cell.length_c   1.000
_cell.angle_alpha   90.00
_cell.angle_beta   90.00
_cell.angle_gamma   90.00
#
_symmetry.space_group_name_H-M   'P 1'
#
loop_
_entity.id
_entity.type
_entity.pdbx_description
1 polymer ?
#
loop_
_entity_poly.entity_id
_entity_poly.type
_entity_poly.pdbx_seq_one_letter_code
_entity_poly.pdbx_strand_id
1 'polypeptide(L)'
;MPVVLVDWSDVREKIRHLTLRASVSVQGRLVTLYERVFSFAEYNSPVSHNPFLRELASILPSDCCPLMMTDAGYRNPWFREVEKHGWSAARRCGF
;
A
#
# COMPACT_ATOMS: atom_id res chain seq x y z
N MET A 1 -10.94 -10.23 -8.74
CA MET A 1 -10.43 -8.97 -8.14
C MET A 1 -9.96 -9.26 -6.71
N PRO A 2 -8.65 -9.43 -6.47
CA PRO A 2 -8.12 -9.65 -5.13
C PRO A 2 -8.17 -8.36 -4.29
N VAL A 3 -8.32 -8.50 -2.98
CA VAL A 3 -8.21 -7.37 -2.03
C VAL A 3 -6.79 -7.34 -1.49
N VAL A 4 -6.09 -6.25 -1.73
CA VAL A 4 -4.74 -6.00 -1.22
C VAL A 4 -4.84 -4.97 -0.10
N LEU A 5 -4.49 -5.37 1.11
CA LEU A 5 -4.38 -4.49 2.26
C LEU A 5 -3.06 -3.72 2.17
N VAL A 6 -3.12 -2.41 2.36
CA VAL A 6 -1.95 -1.54 2.39
C VAL A 6 -1.94 -0.71 3.66
N ASP A 7 -0.87 -0.84 4.45
CA ASP A 7 -0.70 -0.17 5.73
C ASP A 7 0.74 0.28 5.97
N TRP A 8 0.87 1.34 6.77
CA TRP A 8 2.14 1.79 7.31
C TRP A 8 2.38 1.15 8.68
N SER A 9 3.61 0.72 8.93
CA SER A 9 4.07 0.23 10.23
C SER A 9 5.37 0.90 10.64
N ASP A 10 5.53 1.23 11.92
CA ASP A 10 6.79 1.74 12.45
C ASP A 10 7.77 0.59 12.69
N VAL A 11 8.99 0.72 12.19
CA VAL A 11 10.03 -0.30 12.32
C VAL A 11 10.83 -0.12 13.61
N ARG A 12 11.16 1.13 13.99
CA ARG A 12 11.97 1.49 15.19
C ARG A 12 11.84 2.98 15.54
N GLU A 13 11.38 3.27 16.76
CA GLU A 13 11.21 4.64 17.30
C GLU A 13 12.48 5.52 17.23
N LYS A 14 13.67 4.94 17.40
CA LYS A 14 14.93 5.72 17.45
C LYS A 14 15.45 6.16 16.08
N ILE A 15 15.03 5.51 14.99
CA ILE A 15 15.62 5.74 13.66
C ILE A 15 14.59 6.35 12.69
N ARG A 16 13.33 6.56 13.11
CA ARG A 16 12.28 7.20 12.29
C ARG A 16 12.13 6.60 10.88
N HIS A 17 12.13 5.27 10.78
CA HIS A 17 11.86 4.55 9.54
C HIS A 17 10.49 3.89 9.63
N LEU A 18 9.75 3.96 8.53
CA LEU A 18 8.41 3.40 8.40
C LEU A 18 8.42 2.38 7.27
N THR A 19 7.76 1.25 7.46
CA THR A 19 7.51 0.26 6.41
C THR A 19 6.12 0.46 5.84
N LEU A 20 6.04 0.66 4.53
CA LEU A 20 4.81 0.55 3.76
C LEU A 20 4.69 -0.88 3.24
N ARG A 21 3.57 -1.55 3.54
CA ARG A 21 3.38 -2.97 3.23
C ARG A 21 2.11 -3.20 2.42
N ALA A 22 2.18 -4.09 1.43
CA ALA A 22 1.05 -4.65 0.71
C ALA A 22 0.90 -6.14 1.06
N SER A 23 -0.31 -6.56 1.42
CA SER A 23 -0.59 -7.94 1.81
C SER A 23 -1.96 -8.42 1.33
N VAL A 24 -2.14 -9.73 1.19
CA VAL A 24 -3.42 -10.38 0.86
C VAL A 24 -3.82 -11.35 1.95
N SER A 25 -5.13 -11.52 2.16
CA SER A 25 -5.65 -12.55 3.06
C SER A 25 -5.81 -13.87 2.31
N VAL A 26 -5.11 -14.91 2.75
CA VAL A 26 -5.21 -16.27 2.22
C VAL A 26 -5.53 -17.19 3.38
N GLN A 27 -6.71 -17.83 3.35
CA GLN A 27 -7.15 -18.76 4.39
C GLN A 27 -7.07 -18.18 5.82
N GLY A 28 -7.45 -16.91 5.98
CA GLY A 28 -7.43 -16.21 7.27
C GLY A 28 -6.04 -15.78 7.74
N ARG A 29 -5.00 -15.96 6.91
CA ARG A 29 -3.64 -15.47 7.19
C ARG A 29 -3.30 -14.32 6.27
N LEU A 30 -2.64 -13.32 6.83
CA LEU A 30 -2.10 -12.22 6.04
C LEU A 30 -0.77 -12.65 5.42
N VAL A 31 -0.69 -12.64 4.09
CA VAL A 31 0.52 -12.95 3.32
C VAL A 31 1.02 -11.65 2.70
N THR A 32 2.24 -11.26 3.05
CA THR A 32 2.89 -10.08 2.48
C THR A 32 3.27 -10.34 1.02
N LEU A 33 2.82 -9.46 0.13
CA LEU A 33 3.20 -9.47 -1.28
C LEU A 33 4.48 -8.68 -1.50
N TYR A 34 4.56 -7.51 -0.87
CA TYR A 34 5.65 -6.57 -1.05
C TYR A 34 5.68 -5.59 0.12
N GLU A 35 6.87 -5.19 0.54
CA GLU A 35 7.07 -4.15 1.54
C GLU A 35 8.30 -3.33 1.23
N ARG A 36 8.29 -2.06 1.65
CA ARG A 36 9.42 -1.15 1.48
C ARG A 36 9.55 -0.21 2.65
N VAL A 37 10.79 0.03 3.04
CA VAL A 37 11.14 0.97 4.11
C VAL A 37 11.37 2.35 3.51
N PHE A 38 10.83 3.36 4.19
CA PHE A 38 11.02 4.78 3.90
C PHE A 38 11.43 5.52 5.17
N SER A 39 12.02 6.70 5.01
CA SER A 39 12.21 7.62 6.12
C SER A 39 10.88 8.25 6.53
N PHE A 40 10.78 8.71 7.77
CA PHE A 40 9.60 9.44 8.24
C PHE A 40 9.32 10.72 7.44
N ALA A 41 10.35 11.36 6.86
CA ALA A 41 10.19 12.54 6.02
C ALA A 41 9.38 12.27 4.74
N GLU A 42 9.32 11.02 4.31
CA GLU A 42 8.61 10.57 3.11
C GLU A 42 7.21 10.04 3.42
N TYR A 43 6.80 10.00 4.69
CA TYR A 43 5.52 9.44 5.13
C TYR A 43 4.32 10.06 4.40
N ASN A 44 3.44 9.19 3.88
CA ASN A 44 2.22 9.59 3.17
C ASN A 44 2.44 10.59 2.01
N SER A 45 3.60 10.50 1.34
CA SER A 45 3.98 11.40 0.27
C SER A 45 4.05 10.70 -1.10
N PRO A 46 4.03 11.44 -2.21
CA PRO A 46 4.28 10.87 -3.54
C PRO A 46 5.65 10.18 -3.66
N VAL A 47 6.64 10.63 -2.88
CA VAL A 47 8.00 10.06 -2.87
C VAL A 47 7.98 8.61 -2.39
N SER A 48 7.10 8.27 -1.43
CA SER A 48 6.92 6.88 -0.99
C SER A 48 5.91 6.12 -1.84
N HIS A 49 4.77 6.71 -2.16
CA HIS A 49 3.66 6.01 -2.81
C HIS A 49 3.96 5.59 -4.25
N ASN A 50 4.53 6.48 -5.06
CA ASN A 50 4.74 6.22 -6.49
C ASN A 50 5.72 5.06 -6.74
N PRO A 51 6.92 5.02 -6.12
CA PRO A 51 7.81 3.87 -6.31
C PRO A 51 7.23 2.59 -5.69
N PHE A 52 6.52 2.68 -4.55
CA PHE A 52 5.85 1.53 -3.96
C PHE A 52 4.82 0.89 -4.90
N LEU A 53 3.92 1.70 -5.48
CA LEU A 53 2.89 1.20 -6.41
C LEU A 53 3.50 0.67 -7.70
N ARG A 54 4.54 1.32 -8.23
CA ARG A 54 5.27 0.87 -9.41
C ARG A 54 5.91 -0.50 -9.19
N GLU A 55 6.59 -0.69 -8.07
CA GLU A 55 7.25 -1.95 -7.75
C GLU A 55 6.23 -3.05 -7.45
N LEU A 56 5.14 -2.73 -6.73
CA LEU A 56 4.04 -3.66 -6.54
C LEU A 56 3.43 -4.11 -7.89
N ALA A 57 3.22 -3.19 -8.83
CA ALA A 57 2.69 -3.51 -10.16
C ALA A 57 3.60 -4.45 -10.95
N SER A 58 4.92 -4.40 -10.72
CA SER A 58 5.89 -5.31 -11.35
C SER A 58 5.87 -6.73 -10.78
N ILE A 59 5.34 -6.90 -9.57
CA ILE A 59 5.26 -8.19 -8.86
C ILE A 59 3.92 -8.88 -9.13
N LEU A 60 2.85 -8.09 -9.31
CA LEU A 60 1.52 -8.62 -9.59
C LEU A 60 1.42 -9.20 -11.01
N PRO A 61 0.59 -10.22 -11.24
CA PRO A 61 0.28 -10.70 -12.58
C PRO A 61 -0.27 -9.57 -13.47
N SER A 62 0.04 -9.58 -14.77
CA SER A 62 -0.33 -8.51 -15.70
C SER A 62 -1.83 -8.24 -15.80
N ASP A 63 -2.65 -9.28 -15.64
CA ASP A 63 -4.11 -9.20 -15.76
C ASP A 63 -4.80 -8.95 -14.40
N CYS A 64 -4.02 -8.61 -13.36
CA CYS A 64 -4.52 -8.38 -12.02
C CYS A 64 -4.98 -6.93 -11.83
N CYS A 65 -6.27 -6.75 -11.56
CA CYS A 65 -6.84 -5.48 -11.07
C CYS A 65 -7.23 -5.61 -9.60
N PRO A 66 -6.34 -5.33 -8.63
CA PRO A 66 -6.64 -5.40 -7.20
C PRO A 66 -7.53 -4.25 -6.73
N LEU A 67 -8.25 -4.51 -5.63
CA LEU A 67 -8.81 -3.48 -4.77
C LEU A 67 -7.82 -3.17 -3.64
N MET A 68 -7.24 -1.97 -3.66
CA MET A 68 -6.32 -1.47 -2.65
C MET A 68 -7.11 -0.96 -1.44
N MET A 69 -7.10 -1.72 -0.36
CA MET A 69 -7.72 -1.38 0.91
C MET A 69 -6.69 -0.65 1.79
N THR A 70 -6.96 0.60 2.11
CA THR A 70 -6.07 1.46 2.90
C THR A 70 -6.76 1.99 4.15
N ASP A 71 -5.99 2.41 5.15
CA ASP A 71 -6.54 3.12 6.31
C ASP A 71 -6.99 4.57 5.97
N ALA A 72 -7.56 5.26 6.96
CA ALA A 72 -8.10 6.61 6.79
C ALA A 72 -7.02 7.71 6.58
N GLY A 73 -5.74 7.39 6.80
CA GLY A 73 -4.62 8.32 6.64
C GLY A 73 -4.29 8.64 5.18
N TYR A 74 -4.71 7.79 4.25
CA TYR A 74 -4.48 7.99 2.81
C TYR A 74 -5.39 9.06 2.23
N ARG A 75 -4.81 9.96 1.42
CA ARG A 75 -5.49 11.13 0.83
C ARG A 75 -5.64 11.01 -0.68
N ASN A 76 -6.40 11.93 -1.30
CA ASN A 76 -6.73 11.92 -2.73
C ASN A 76 -5.55 11.65 -3.70
N PRO A 77 -4.31 12.15 -3.47
CA PRO A 77 -3.18 11.80 -4.32
C PRO A 77 -2.94 10.28 -4.42
N TRP A 78 -3.05 9.53 -3.33
CA TRP A 78 -2.93 8.07 -3.34
C TRP A 78 -3.94 7.42 -4.28
N PHE A 79 -5.22 7.77 -4.16
CA PHE A 79 -6.29 7.17 -4.97
C PHE A 79 -6.06 7.41 -6.46
N ARG A 80 -5.66 8.63 -6.83
CA ARG A 80 -5.32 8.97 -8.22
C ARG A 80 -4.14 8.17 -8.74
N GLU A 81 -3.10 7.95 -7.93
CA GLU A 81 -1.97 7.13 -8.35
C GLU A 81 -2.36 5.66 -8.51
N VAL A 82 -3.19 5.11 -7.62
CA VAL A 82 -3.74 3.75 -7.77
C VAL A 82 -4.54 3.61 -9.06
N GLU A 83 -5.40 4.58 -9.38
CA GLU A 83 -6.21 4.58 -10.61
C GLU A 83 -5.36 4.60 -11.89
N LYS A 84 -4.19 5.23 -11.88
CA LYS A 84 -3.26 5.23 -13.02
C LYS A 84 -2.73 3.83 -13.35
N HIS A 85 -2.73 2.90 -12.39
CA HIS A 85 -2.40 1.50 -12.63
C HIS A 85 -3.60 0.66 -13.10
N GLY A 86 -4.78 1.27 -13.30
CA GLY A 86 -6.02 0.56 -13.65
C GLY A 86 -6.66 -0.16 -12.46
N TRP A 87 -6.29 0.22 -11.23
CA TRP A 87 -6.72 -0.44 -10.00
C TRP A 87 -7.79 0.40 -9.27
N SER A 88 -8.50 -0.23 -8.33
CA SER A 88 -9.46 0.46 -7.47
C SER A 88 -8.89 0.66 -6.07
N ALA A 89 -9.30 1.72 -5.36
CA ALA A 89 -8.90 1.96 -3.97
C ALA A 89 -10.10 2.30 -3.09
N ALA A 90 -10.10 1.77 -1.87
CA ALA A 90 -11.08 2.07 -0.84
C ALA A 90 -10.38 2.37 0.49
N ARG A 91 -11.00 3.22 1.31
CA ARG A 91 -10.59 3.42 2.69
C ARG A 91 -11.43 2.54 3.59
N ARG A 92 -10.77 1.96 4.59
CA ARG A 92 -11.47 1.35 5.71
C ARG A 92 -12.08 2.47 6.57
N CYS A 93 -13.38 2.69 6.42
CA CYS A 93 -14.16 3.45 7.39
C CYS A 93 -14.39 2.55 8.62
N GLY A 94 -14.03 3.03 9.82
CA GLY A 94 -14.14 2.23 11.04
C GLY A 94 -15.57 1.81 11.37
N PHE A 95 -15.67 0.71 12.14
CA PHE A 95 -16.75 0.51 13.12
C PHE A 95 -16.34 1.20 14.41
#